data_AF-A0A2V7F8E3-F1
#
_entry.id   AF-A0A2V7F8E3-F1
#
_cell.length_a   1.000
_cell.length_b   1.000
_cell.length_c   1.000
_cell.angle_alpha   90.00
_cell.angle_beta   90.00
_cell.angle_gamma   90.00
#
_symmetry.space_group_name_H-M   'P 1'
#
loop_
_entity.id
_entity.type
_entity.pdbx_description
1 polymer ?
#
loop_
_entity_poly.entity_id
_entity_poly.type
_entity_poly.pdbx_seq_one_letter_code
_entity_poly.pdbx_strand_id
1 'polypeptide(L)'
;MSKSSDAAVLALSSIEGFSDDEREAVVECLKTGRARVVAAREGPATAVTVLADRAFTWPEFDRWQAIFAASGTFPARWDGLQVVPVPQTSRDARAAYGLRKLDLLFEWLDALTRGAAALGHYTRQGMRARIVRQEAGQRCPVCESFNGHEVKHRRETMPPIHPGCRCVLMAVTAAPYYERSGTHARHRLRASS
;
A
#
# COMPACT_ATOMS: atom_id res chain seq x y z
N MET A 1 -0.59 -5.78 -21.95
CA MET A 1 -1.35 -5.35 -20.75
C MET A 1 -0.37 -5.19 -19.59
N SER A 2 -0.40 -4.03 -18.92
CA SER A 2 0.63 -3.64 -17.96
C SER A 2 0.39 -4.33 -16.61
N LYS A 3 1.31 -5.22 -16.20
CA LYS A 3 1.31 -5.97 -14.93
C LYS A 3 1.14 -5.09 -13.67
N SER A 4 1.28 -3.78 -13.81
CA SER A 4 1.06 -2.79 -12.74
C SER A 4 -0.40 -2.63 -12.33
N SER A 5 -1.35 -2.91 -13.24
CA SER A 5 -2.79 -2.80 -12.96
C SER A 5 -3.34 -4.02 -12.22
N ASP A 6 -2.62 -5.14 -12.25
CA ASP A 6 -3.15 -6.43 -11.82
C ASP A 6 -3.37 -6.49 -10.30
N ALA A 7 -2.49 -5.87 -9.49
CA ALA A 7 -2.61 -5.91 -8.03
C ALA A 7 -3.84 -5.15 -7.50
N ALA A 8 -4.13 -3.96 -8.06
CA ALA A 8 -5.30 -3.17 -7.68
C ALA A 8 -6.60 -3.82 -8.20
N VAL A 9 -6.57 -4.40 -9.40
CA VAL A 9 -7.72 -5.14 -9.96
C VAL A 9 -8.01 -6.40 -9.13
N LEU A 10 -6.99 -7.17 -8.75
CA LEU A 10 -7.15 -8.33 -7.87
C LEU A 10 -7.69 -7.94 -6.50
N ALA A 11 -7.15 -6.87 -5.90
CA ALA A 11 -7.65 -6.34 -4.63
C ALA A 11 -9.10 -5.82 -4.72
N LEU A 12 -9.50 -5.25 -5.86
CA LEU A 12 -10.87 -4.79 -6.08
C LEU A 12 -11.84 -5.95 -6.31
N SER A 13 -11.36 -7.07 -6.86
CA SER A 13 -12.18 -8.27 -7.10
C SER A 13 -12.58 -8.99 -5.81
N SER A 14 -11.85 -8.80 -4.71
CA SER A 14 -12.21 -9.35 -3.38
C SER A 14 -13.23 -8.50 -2.62
N ILE A 15 -13.63 -7.35 -3.16
CA ILE A 15 -14.59 -6.42 -2.55
C ILE A 15 -15.98 -6.72 -3.10
N GLU A 16 -16.92 -7.04 -2.21
CA GLU A 16 -18.33 -7.24 -2.56
C GLU A 16 -19.14 -5.96 -2.31
N GLY A 17 -20.24 -5.81 -3.04
CA GLY A 17 -21.09 -4.62 -2.98
C GLY A 17 -20.82 -3.60 -4.08
N PHE A 18 -19.78 -3.80 -4.90
CA PHE A 18 -19.57 -3.07 -6.16
C PHE A 18 -20.06 -3.88 -7.36
N SER A 19 -20.77 -3.23 -8.28
CA SER A 19 -21.06 -3.76 -9.61
C SER A 19 -19.81 -3.78 -10.48
N ASP A 20 -19.87 -4.50 -11.61
CA ASP A 20 -18.74 -4.53 -12.55
C ASP A 20 -18.45 -3.16 -13.17
N ASP A 21 -19.50 -2.38 -13.48
CA ASP A 21 -19.36 -0.98 -13.95
C ASP A 21 -18.71 -0.09 -12.89
N GLU A 22 -19.06 -0.26 -11.61
CA GLU A 22 -18.46 0.49 -10.51
C GLU A 22 -16.98 0.12 -10.32
N ARG A 23 -16.65 -1.17 -10.46
CA ARG A 23 -15.26 -1.62 -10.42
C ARG A 23 -14.45 -1.05 -11.59
N GLU A 24 -15.02 -1.03 -12.79
CA GLU A 24 -14.38 -0.41 -13.96
C GLU A 24 -14.17 1.10 -13.75
N ALA A 25 -15.17 1.81 -13.23
CA ALA A 25 -15.05 3.23 -12.92
C ALA A 25 -13.93 3.52 -11.89
N VAL A 26 -13.79 2.67 -10.86
CA VAL A 26 -12.69 2.76 -9.89
C VAL A 26 -11.33 2.57 -10.59
N VAL A 27 -11.20 1.57 -11.46
CA VAL A 27 -9.97 1.31 -12.22
C VAL A 27 -9.61 2.49 -13.13
N GLU A 28 -10.58 3.07 -13.82
CA GLU A 28 -10.36 4.25 -14.67
C GLU A 28 -9.94 5.47 -13.83
N CYS A 29 -10.51 5.65 -12.64
CA CYS A 29 -10.08 6.69 -11.70
C CYS A 29 -8.61 6.54 -11.28
N LEU A 30 -8.14 5.31 -11.08
CA LEU A 30 -6.75 5.03 -10.74
C LEU A 30 -5.79 5.32 -11.90
N LYS A 31 -6.20 5.07 -13.15
CA LYS A 31 -5.38 5.34 -14.35
C LYS A 31 -5.22 6.83 -14.63
N THR A 32 -6.30 7.60 -14.54
CA THR A 32 -6.32 9.03 -14.88
C THR A 32 -5.89 9.92 -13.71
N GLY A 33 -5.96 9.40 -12.48
CA GLY A 33 -5.62 10.10 -11.25
C GLY A 33 -6.83 10.83 -10.66
N ARG A 34 -7.08 10.60 -9.36
CA ARG A 34 -8.27 11.07 -8.63
C ARG A 34 -8.55 12.58 -8.79
N ALA A 35 -7.50 13.41 -8.78
CA ALA A 35 -7.63 14.87 -8.94
C ALA A 35 -8.13 15.30 -10.34
N ARG A 36 -7.77 14.54 -11.39
CA ARG A 36 -8.20 14.83 -12.77
C ARG A 36 -9.64 14.38 -13.02
N VAL A 37 -10.08 13.30 -12.37
CA VAL A 37 -11.47 12.83 -12.45
C VAL A 37 -12.43 13.78 -11.74
N VAL A 38 -12.08 14.28 -10.56
CA VAL A 38 -12.91 15.27 -9.83
C VAL A 38 -13.04 16.57 -10.62
N ALA A 39 -11.99 16.96 -11.36
CA ALA A 39 -12.01 18.12 -12.24
C ALA A 39 -12.82 17.92 -13.54
N ALA A 40 -12.95 16.68 -14.03
CA ALA A 40 -13.64 16.33 -15.28
C ALA A 40 -15.18 16.33 -15.19
N ARG A 41 -15.75 16.50 -13.98
CA ARG A 41 -17.17 16.76 -13.65
C ARG A 41 -18.29 15.90 -14.25
N GLU A 42 -18.05 14.91 -15.11
CA GLU A 42 -19.11 14.02 -15.59
C GLU A 42 -18.72 12.53 -15.49
N GLY A 43 -19.56 11.75 -14.81
CA GLY A 43 -19.52 10.29 -14.75
C GLY A 43 -18.91 9.69 -13.46
N PRO A 44 -17.59 9.46 -13.38
CA PRO A 44 -17.01 8.62 -12.33
C PRO A 44 -17.09 9.23 -10.93
N ALA A 45 -17.02 10.55 -10.80
CA ALA A 45 -17.12 11.24 -9.51
C ALA A 45 -18.50 11.04 -8.85
N THR A 46 -19.58 11.02 -9.65
CA THR A 46 -20.96 10.80 -9.18
C THR A 46 -21.16 9.35 -8.73
N ALA A 47 -20.62 8.39 -9.49
CA ALA A 47 -20.63 6.97 -9.11
C ALA A 47 -19.90 6.75 -7.77
N VAL A 48 -18.74 7.40 -7.57
CA VAL A 48 -17.95 7.29 -6.33
C VAL A 48 -18.68 7.90 -5.12
N THR A 49 -19.46 8.97 -5.28
CA THR A 49 -20.29 9.49 -4.18
C THR A 49 -21.48 8.57 -3.84
N VAL A 50 -22.07 7.89 -4.82
CA VAL A 50 -23.16 6.91 -4.59
C VAL A 50 -22.65 5.67 -3.83
N LEU A 51 -21.39 5.29 -4.05
CA LEU A 51 -20.74 4.18 -3.33
C LEU A 51 -20.60 4.42 -1.83
N ALA A 52 -20.49 5.68 -1.39
CA ALA A 52 -20.30 6.00 0.02
C ALA A 52 -21.57 5.81 0.88
N ASP A 53 -22.75 5.87 0.24
CA ASP A 53 -24.04 5.63 0.88
C ASP A 53 -24.42 4.14 0.94
N ARG A 54 -23.65 3.27 0.27
CA ARG A 54 -23.86 1.82 0.26
C ARG A 54 -22.83 1.09 1.10
N ALA A 55 -23.28 0.06 1.82
CA ALA A 55 -22.38 -0.84 2.53
C ALA A 55 -21.66 -1.75 1.52
N PHE A 56 -20.34 -1.87 1.67
CA PHE A 56 -19.51 -2.81 0.91
C PHE A 56 -18.59 -3.58 1.86
N THR A 57 -18.29 -4.83 1.51
CA THR A 57 -17.37 -5.69 2.27
C THR A 57 -15.96 -5.46 1.76
N TRP A 58 -15.00 -5.33 2.66
CA TRP A 58 -13.60 -5.15 2.31
C TRP A 58 -12.75 -5.97 3.27
N PRO A 59 -12.52 -7.26 2.98
CA PRO A 59 -11.87 -8.20 3.90
C PRO A 59 -10.49 -7.72 4.38
N GLU A 60 -9.69 -7.13 3.49
CA GLU A 60 -8.40 -6.55 3.87
C GLU A 60 -8.55 -5.40 4.88
N PHE A 61 -9.58 -4.56 4.77
CA PHE A 61 -9.84 -3.52 5.77
C PHE A 61 -10.19 -4.12 7.11
N ASP A 62 -11.11 -5.10 7.16
CA ASP A 62 -11.53 -5.72 8.41
C ASP A 62 -10.34 -6.43 9.09
N ARG A 63 -9.50 -7.13 8.31
CA ARG A 63 -8.27 -7.75 8.79
C ARG A 63 -7.31 -6.72 9.39
N TRP A 64 -7.08 -5.60 8.73
CA TRP A 64 -6.17 -4.56 9.21
C TRP A 64 -6.73 -3.78 10.40
N GLN A 65 -8.04 -3.53 10.42
CA GLN A 65 -8.72 -2.92 11.56
C GLN A 65 -8.53 -3.77 12.82
N ALA A 66 -8.68 -5.10 12.72
CA ALA A 66 -8.44 -6.02 13.82
C ALA A 66 -6.98 -6.01 14.31
N ILE A 67 -6.01 -5.96 13.39
CA ILE A 67 -4.58 -5.87 13.74
C ILE A 67 -4.27 -4.57 14.49
N PHE A 68 -4.80 -3.43 14.03
CA PHE A 68 -4.58 -2.14 14.69
C PHE A 68 -5.32 -2.01 16.02
N ALA A 69 -6.52 -2.59 16.13
CA ALA A 69 -7.23 -2.69 17.40
C ALA A 69 -6.46 -3.54 18.40
N ALA A 70 -5.92 -4.69 17.98
CA ALA A 70 -5.11 -5.56 18.84
C ALA A 70 -3.78 -4.92 19.29
N SER A 71 -3.18 -4.07 18.46
CA SER A 71 -1.96 -3.32 18.83
C SER A 71 -2.26 -2.05 19.63
N GLY A 72 -3.53 -1.67 19.78
CA GLY A 72 -3.96 -0.43 20.44
C GLY A 72 -3.53 0.85 19.71
N THR A 73 -3.04 0.75 18.47
CA THR A 73 -2.49 1.89 17.73
C THR A 73 -2.96 1.87 16.28
N PHE A 74 -3.66 2.92 15.88
CA PHE A 74 -4.08 3.16 14.50
C PHE A 74 -3.16 4.16 13.79
N PRO A 75 -2.81 3.93 12.51
CA PRO A 75 -2.13 4.95 11.71
C PRO A 75 -3.02 6.19 11.53
N ALA A 76 -2.43 7.38 11.42
CA ALA A 76 -3.17 8.64 11.24
C ALA A 76 -4.18 8.64 10.07
N ARG A 77 -3.94 7.86 9.01
CA ARG A 77 -4.86 7.72 7.86
C ARG A 77 -6.15 6.97 8.21
N TRP A 78 -6.19 6.27 9.33
CA TRP A 78 -7.37 5.59 9.87
C TRP A 78 -8.21 6.48 10.78
N ASP A 79 -7.92 7.79 10.84
CA ASP A 79 -8.73 8.70 11.64
C ASP A 79 -10.18 8.74 11.15
N GLY A 80 -11.11 8.56 12.09
CA GLY A 80 -12.55 8.36 11.83
C GLY A 80 -12.95 6.94 11.44
N LEU A 81 -12.02 5.97 11.41
CA LEU A 81 -12.25 4.57 11.01
C LEU A 81 -11.93 3.55 12.11
N GLN A 82 -11.58 4.01 13.30
CA GLN A 82 -11.18 3.17 14.42
C GLN A 82 -12.35 2.38 15.01
N VAL A 83 -13.58 2.91 14.90
CA VAL A 83 -14.79 2.30 15.46
C VAL A 83 -15.84 2.19 14.36
N VAL A 84 -16.32 0.97 14.13
CA VAL A 84 -17.43 0.71 13.20
C VAL A 84 -18.72 1.31 13.78
N PRO A 85 -19.45 2.16 13.04
CA PRO A 85 -20.71 2.72 13.50
C PRO A 85 -21.74 1.62 13.80
N VAL A 86 -22.32 1.66 14.99
CA VAL A 86 -23.45 0.78 15.36
C VAL A 86 -24.73 1.22 14.62
N PRO A 87 -25.73 0.34 14.43
CA PRO A 87 -26.95 0.65 13.68
C PRO A 87 -27.71 1.90 14.18
N GLN A 88 -27.61 2.21 15.47
CA GLN A 88 -28.26 3.37 16.11
C GLN A 88 -27.54 4.70 15.82
N THR A 89 -26.37 4.67 15.18
CA THR A 89 -25.62 5.87 14.80
C THR A 89 -26.39 6.68 13.75
N SER A 90 -26.33 8.01 13.84
CA SER A 90 -27.00 8.91 12.90
C SER A 90 -26.61 8.58 11.45
N ARG A 91 -27.53 8.86 10.52
CA ARG A 91 -27.30 8.64 9.09
C ARG A 91 -26.04 9.38 8.62
N ASP A 92 -25.87 10.63 9.03
CA ASP A 92 -24.76 11.48 8.62
C ASP A 92 -23.41 10.93 9.10
N ALA A 93 -23.34 10.41 10.32
CA ALA A 93 -22.11 9.80 10.83
C ALA A 93 -21.80 8.46 10.13
N ARG A 94 -22.82 7.67 9.76
CA ARG A 94 -22.63 6.46 8.95
C ARG A 94 -22.15 6.79 7.53
N ALA A 95 -22.71 7.82 6.90
CA ALA A 95 -22.27 8.30 5.59
C ALA A 95 -20.84 8.86 5.65
N ALA A 96 -20.49 9.62 6.69
CA ALA A 96 -19.13 10.12 6.90
C ALA A 96 -18.13 8.97 7.05
N TYR A 97 -18.46 7.94 7.84
CA TYR A 97 -17.64 6.73 7.97
C TYR A 97 -17.48 6.01 6.62
N GLY A 98 -18.57 5.84 5.86
CA GLY A 98 -18.55 5.24 4.53
C GLY A 98 -17.64 5.99 3.56
N LEU A 99 -17.74 7.32 3.52
CA LEU A 99 -16.87 8.20 2.73
C LEU A 99 -15.39 8.03 3.13
N ARG A 100 -15.08 8.02 4.43
CA ARG A 100 -13.71 7.82 4.92
C ARG A 100 -13.17 6.43 4.56
N LYS A 101 -13.99 5.39 4.65
CA LYS A 101 -13.61 4.02 4.28
C LYS A 101 -13.31 3.95 2.79
N LEU A 102 -14.13 4.59 1.97
CA LEU A 102 -13.94 4.69 0.52
C LEU A 102 -12.68 5.50 0.15
N ASP A 103 -12.44 6.63 0.82
CA ASP A 103 -11.19 7.41 0.67
C ASP A 103 -9.96 6.54 0.91
N LEU A 104 -9.97 5.78 2.02
CA LEU A 104 -8.87 4.89 2.38
C LEU A 104 -8.68 3.77 1.35
N LEU A 105 -9.77 3.25 0.78
CA LEU A 105 -9.73 2.27 -0.30
C LEU A 105 -9.03 2.84 -1.54
N PHE A 106 -9.43 4.04 -1.99
CA PHE A 106 -8.79 4.70 -3.13
C PHE A 106 -7.30 4.96 -2.88
N GLU A 107 -6.94 5.48 -1.70
CA GLU A 107 -5.53 5.69 -1.34
C GLU A 107 -4.73 4.39 -1.37
N TRP A 108 -5.31 3.28 -0.89
CA TRP A 108 -4.68 1.97 -0.87
C TRP A 108 -4.49 1.39 -2.27
N LEU A 109 -5.53 1.38 -3.11
CA LEU A 109 -5.46 0.88 -4.49
C LEU A 109 -4.46 1.67 -5.34
N ASP A 110 -4.38 2.99 -5.11
CA ASP A 110 -3.43 3.88 -5.77
C ASP A 110 -1.99 3.60 -5.31
N ALA A 111 -1.78 3.31 -4.02
CA ALA A 111 -0.48 2.87 -3.50
C ALA A 111 -0.05 1.51 -4.07
N LEU A 112 -0.99 0.55 -4.23
CA LEU A 112 -0.72 -0.74 -4.89
C LEU A 112 -0.29 -0.54 -6.34
N THR A 113 -1.03 0.28 -7.08
CA THR A 113 -0.75 0.60 -8.49
C THR A 113 0.63 1.23 -8.66
N ARG A 114 0.91 2.29 -7.90
CA ARG A 114 2.21 2.97 -7.95
C ARG A 114 3.36 2.10 -7.50
N GLY A 115 3.16 1.31 -6.45
CA GLY A 115 4.16 0.37 -5.97
C GLY A 115 4.50 -0.67 -7.03
N ALA A 116 3.50 -1.24 -7.72
CA ALA A 116 3.72 -2.22 -8.77
C ALA A 116 4.44 -1.59 -9.99
N ALA A 117 4.09 -0.35 -10.35
CA ALA A 117 4.78 0.40 -11.41
C ALA A 117 6.25 0.64 -11.07
N ALA A 118 6.53 1.12 -9.85
CA ALA A 118 7.88 1.39 -9.36
C ALA A 118 8.72 0.12 -9.31
N LEU A 119 8.19 -0.97 -8.74
CA LEU A 119 8.88 -2.27 -8.71
C LEU A 119 9.18 -2.77 -10.12
N GLY A 120 8.20 -2.71 -11.03
CA GLY A 120 8.40 -3.08 -12.42
C GLY A 120 9.46 -2.23 -13.13
N HIS A 121 9.52 -0.93 -12.83
CA HIS A 121 10.56 -0.03 -13.34
C HIS A 121 11.95 -0.42 -12.82
N TYR A 122 12.10 -0.62 -11.51
CA TYR A 122 13.36 -1.03 -10.90
C TYR A 122 13.85 -2.38 -11.43
N THR A 123 12.96 -3.37 -11.54
CA THR A 123 13.30 -4.69 -12.11
C THR A 123 13.81 -4.57 -13.55
N ARG A 124 13.18 -3.75 -14.40
CA ARG A 124 13.64 -3.54 -15.79
C ARG A 124 15.03 -2.90 -15.86
N GLN A 125 15.44 -2.17 -14.82
CA GLN A 125 16.76 -1.56 -14.71
C GLN A 125 17.77 -2.45 -13.97
N GLY A 126 17.41 -3.69 -13.62
CA GLY A 126 18.27 -4.58 -12.84
C GLY A 126 18.52 -4.10 -11.41
N MET A 127 17.70 -3.16 -10.91
CA MET A 127 17.82 -2.61 -9.57
C MET A 127 17.04 -3.46 -8.56
N ARG A 128 17.53 -3.47 -7.32
CA ARG A 128 16.80 -4.07 -6.18
C ARG A 128 15.90 -3.01 -5.56
N ALA A 129 14.79 -3.43 -4.97
CA ALA A 129 13.84 -2.53 -4.30
C ALA A 129 13.77 -2.86 -2.81
N ARG A 130 13.68 -1.85 -1.95
CA ARG A 130 13.40 -1.99 -0.52
C ARG A 130 12.16 -1.22 -0.12
N ILE A 131 11.47 -1.73 0.89
CA ILE A 131 10.40 -0.99 1.56
C ILE A 131 11.05 0.03 2.49
N VAL A 132 10.70 1.30 2.34
CA VAL A 132 11.25 2.39 3.16
C VAL A 132 10.12 3.25 3.70
N ARG A 133 10.24 3.62 4.98
CA ARG A 133 9.34 4.56 5.63
C ARG A 133 9.61 5.98 5.16
N GLN A 134 8.55 6.74 4.83
CA GLN A 134 8.67 8.19 4.71
C GLN A 134 8.83 8.82 6.11
N GLU A 135 9.94 9.52 6.35
CA GLU A 135 10.42 9.91 7.69
C GLU A 135 9.50 10.85 8.49
N ALA A 136 8.52 11.50 7.87
CA ALA A 136 7.70 12.54 8.49
C ALA A 136 6.39 12.04 9.13
N GLY A 137 6.37 10.87 9.79
CA GLY A 137 5.12 10.34 10.39
C GLY A 137 5.33 9.41 11.58
N GLN A 138 4.25 9.22 12.36
CA GLN A 138 4.20 8.20 13.42
C GLN A 138 4.60 6.84 12.86
N ARG A 139 5.42 6.11 13.63
CA ARG A 139 5.86 4.75 13.26
C ARG A 139 4.63 3.85 13.20
N CYS A 140 4.41 3.19 12.06
CA CYS A 140 3.41 2.14 12.00
C CYS A 140 4.03 0.87 12.62
N PRO A 141 3.45 0.31 13.70
CA PRO A 141 4.01 -0.85 14.39
C PRO A 141 4.08 -2.09 13.50
N VAL A 142 3.20 -2.15 12.49
CA VAL A 142 3.18 -3.23 11.50
C VAL A 142 4.32 -3.06 10.49
N CYS A 143 4.53 -1.86 9.96
CA CYS A 143 5.53 -1.63 8.93
C CYS A 143 6.96 -1.50 9.46
N GLU A 144 7.13 -1.30 10.76
CA GLU A 144 8.45 -1.15 11.37
C GLU A 144 9.34 -2.36 11.10
N SER A 145 8.78 -3.57 11.20
CA SER A 145 9.48 -4.83 10.90
C SER A 145 9.83 -5.02 9.41
N PHE A 146 9.26 -4.20 8.51
CA PHE A 146 9.52 -4.28 7.08
C PHE A 146 10.44 -3.17 6.58
N ASN A 147 10.79 -2.19 7.41
CA ASN A 147 11.66 -1.09 6.98
C ASN A 147 13.05 -1.61 6.60
N GLY A 148 13.51 -1.29 5.39
CA GLY A 148 14.77 -1.77 4.83
C GLY A 148 14.72 -3.20 4.27
N HIS A 149 13.58 -3.89 4.34
CA HIS A 149 13.45 -5.23 3.76
C HIS A 149 13.45 -5.15 2.23
N GLU A 150 14.26 -6.01 1.61
CA GLU A 150 14.29 -6.17 0.16
C GLU A 150 13.02 -6.87 -0.32
N VAL A 151 12.40 -6.30 -1.35
CA VAL A 151 11.21 -6.87 -1.98
C VAL A 151 11.65 -8.04 -2.85
N LYS A 152 11.48 -9.26 -2.34
CA LYS A 152 11.70 -10.46 -3.14
C LYS A 152 10.60 -10.54 -4.20
N HIS A 153 11.00 -10.76 -5.45
CA HIS A 153 10.10 -10.92 -6.59
C HIS A 153 9.34 -12.27 -6.49
N ARG A 154 8.51 -12.46 -5.46
CA ARG A 154 7.48 -13.50 -5.51
C ARG A 154 6.34 -12.98 -6.38
N ARG A 155 5.90 -13.83 -7.31
CA ARG A 155 4.96 -13.50 -8.38
C ARG A 155 3.57 -13.03 -7.92
N GLU A 156 3.26 -13.09 -6.63
CA GLU A 156 1.86 -13.02 -6.18
C GLU A 156 1.58 -12.04 -5.04
N THR A 157 2.56 -11.28 -4.57
CA THR A 157 2.22 -10.24 -3.58
C THR A 157 3.25 -9.14 -3.64
N MET A 158 2.80 -7.97 -4.07
CA MET A 158 3.41 -6.71 -3.68
C MET A 158 3.73 -6.78 -2.17
N PRO A 159 4.84 -6.18 -1.71
CA PRO A 159 5.11 -6.09 -0.28
C PRO A 159 3.86 -5.60 0.44
N PRO A 160 3.56 -6.06 1.66
CA PRO A 160 2.26 -5.84 2.30
C PRO A 160 2.05 -4.36 2.61
N ILE A 161 1.65 -3.60 1.60
CA ILE A 161 1.17 -2.23 1.72
C ILE A 161 -0.24 -2.41 2.25
N HIS A 162 -0.41 -2.15 3.54
CA HIS A 162 -1.73 -2.16 4.16
C HIS A 162 -2.47 -0.84 3.88
N PRO A 163 -3.80 -0.79 4.06
CA PRO A 163 -4.55 0.46 3.97
C PRO A 163 -4.03 1.49 4.97
N GLY A 164 -3.81 2.73 4.53
CA GLY A 164 -3.23 3.80 5.35
C GLY A 164 -1.72 3.71 5.58
N CYS A 165 -1.01 2.79 4.90
CA CYS A 165 0.44 2.69 4.95
C CYS A 165 1.13 3.90 4.29
N ARG A 166 2.22 4.38 4.89
CA ARG A 166 3.09 5.46 4.33
C ARG A 166 4.43 4.95 3.79
N CYS A 167 4.63 3.63 3.75
CA CYS A 167 5.85 3.05 3.21
C CYS A 167 5.85 3.12 1.68
N VAL A 168 7.04 3.35 1.12
CA VAL A 168 7.29 3.43 -0.32
C VAL A 168 8.33 2.41 -0.74
N LEU A 169 8.39 2.14 -2.04
CA LEU A 169 9.45 1.34 -2.63
C LEU A 169 10.57 2.24 -3.15
N MET A 170 11.76 2.07 -2.58
CA MET A 170 12.95 2.76 -3.03
C MET A 170 13.88 1.80 -3.77
N ALA A 171 14.41 2.26 -4.90
CA ALA A 171 15.51 1.59 -5.57
C ALA A 171 16.75 1.60 -4.66
N VAL A 172 17.45 0.47 -4.66
CA VAL A 172 18.78 0.34 -4.10
C VAL A 172 19.67 -0.03 -5.26
N THR A 173 20.48 0.92 -5.71
CA THR A 173 21.63 0.60 -6.53
C THR A 173 22.46 -0.39 -5.71
N ALA A 174 22.73 -1.57 -6.27
CA ALA A 174 23.78 -2.40 -5.68
C ALA A 174 25.00 -1.48 -5.55
N ALA A 175 25.50 -1.27 -4.33
CA ALA A 175 26.76 -0.59 -4.18
C ALA A 175 27.73 -1.26 -5.18
N PRO A 176 28.51 -0.49 -5.98
CA PRO A 176 29.64 -1.10 -6.64
C PRO A 176 30.41 -1.81 -5.55
N TYR A 177 30.75 -3.06 -5.81
CA TYR A 177 31.49 -3.93 -4.93
C TYR A 177 32.77 -3.21 -4.52
N TYR A 178 32.75 -2.45 -3.42
CA TYR A 178 33.96 -1.85 -2.89
C TYR A 178 34.71 -2.99 -2.22
N GLU A 179 35.66 -3.49 -3.01
CA GLU A 179 36.89 -4.17 -2.65
C GLU A 179 36.78 -5.18 -1.50
N ARG A 180 36.90 -6.44 -1.92
CA ARG A 180 37.68 -7.43 -1.19
C ARG A 180 39.09 -6.85 -0.93
N SER A 181 39.24 -5.98 0.06
CA SER A 181 40.54 -5.53 0.54
C SER A 181 41.16 -6.65 1.37
N GLY A 182 42.12 -7.32 0.76
CA GLY A 182 43.37 -7.72 1.44
C GLY A 182 43.26 -8.82 2.49
N THR A 183 43.51 -10.05 2.05
CA THR A 183 44.37 -10.96 2.81
C THR A 183 45.68 -10.27 3.21
N HIS A 184 45.99 -10.29 4.50
CA HIS A 184 47.30 -10.24 5.21
C HIS A 184 47.11 -9.43 6.51
N ALA A 185 47.47 -9.87 7.72
CA ALA A 185 48.44 -10.86 8.13
C ALA A 185 48.03 -11.50 9.47
N ARG A 186 48.09 -12.84 9.56
CA ARG A 186 48.44 -13.50 10.83
C ARG A 186 49.86 -13.99 10.71
N HIS A 187 50.77 -13.27 11.36
CA HIS A 187 52.15 -13.68 11.59
C HIS A 187 52.15 -15.10 12.17
N ARG A 188 52.71 -16.05 11.42
CA ARG A 188 53.31 -17.26 11.98
C ARG A 188 54.65 -16.85 12.56
N LEU A 189 54.75 -16.74 13.88
CA LEU A 189 56.02 -16.91 14.56
C LEU A 189 56.15 -18.38 14.93
N ARG A 190 56.99 -19.10 14.18
CA ARG A 190 57.58 -20.35 14.63
C ARG A 190 59.07 -20.25 14.31
N ALA A 191 59.85 -19.90 15.33
CA ALA A 191 61.29 -20.07 15.31
C ALA A 191 61.59 -21.36 16.09
N SER A 192 62.20 -22.31 15.39
CA SER A 192 62.87 -23.46 15.96
C SER A 192 64.35 -23.16 15.96
N SER A 193 64.99 -23.20 17.11
CA SER A 193 66.40 -23.56 17.32
C SER A 193 66.52 -23.99 18.78
#